data_AF-A0A3C0NVN0-F1
#
_entry.id   AF-A0A3C0NVN0-F1
#
_cell.length_a   1.000
_cell.length_b   1.000
_cell.length_c   1.000
_cell.angle_alpha   90.00
_cell.angle_beta   90.00
_cell.angle_gamma   90.00
#
_symmetry.space_group_name_H-M   'P 1'
#
loop_
_entity.id
_entity.type
_entity.pdbx_description
1 polymer ?
#
loop_
_entity_poly.entity_id
_entity_poly.type
_entity_poly.pdbx_seq_one_letter_code
_entity_poly.pdbx_strand_id
1 'polypeptide(L)'
;AIPQSAKIISLADRYCARISSRSYRKALLPNSALRDMLVTDKEHISPMLIKCFIEVLGVYPAGTFVRLENGETAVVTSKGESTTTPFVHSYIGSRGDVLIEPLKRDTSKAHYSIREVISAEHANFRLSMQRIWGDTACL
;
A
#
# COMPACT_ATOMS: atom_id res chain seq x y z
N ALA A 1 22.33 12.24 -22.21
CA ALA A 1 22.05 11.63 -20.90
C ALA A 1 20.56 11.75 -20.60
N ILE A 2 19.93 10.74 -19.97
CA ILE A 2 18.49 10.77 -19.65
C ILE A 2 18.23 11.77 -18.50
N PRO A 3 17.28 12.71 -18.63
CA PRO A 3 16.92 13.65 -17.56
C PRO A 3 16.44 12.96 -16.29
N GLN A 4 16.64 13.58 -15.13
CA GLN A 4 16.25 13.00 -13.84
C GLN A 4 14.73 12.81 -13.69
N SER A 5 13.94 13.75 -14.21
CA SER A 5 12.47 13.66 -14.24
C SER A 5 11.99 12.42 -15.01
N ALA A 6 12.60 12.12 -16.16
CA ALA A 6 12.29 10.94 -16.96
C ALA A 6 12.61 9.63 -16.20
N LYS A 7 13.68 9.61 -15.39
CA LYS A 7 14.01 8.46 -14.53
C LYS A 7 12.97 8.24 -13.43
N ILE A 8 12.45 9.31 -12.82
CA ILE A 8 11.39 9.25 -11.81
C ILE A 8 10.09 8.69 -12.40
N ILE A 9 9.68 9.22 -13.57
CA ILE A 9 8.48 8.74 -14.26
C ILE A 9 8.63 7.27 -14.64
N SER A 10 9.80 6.87 -15.16
CA SER A 10 10.07 5.47 -15.49
C SER A 10 10.01 4.55 -14.27
N LEU A 11 10.49 5.02 -13.11
CA LEU A 11 10.40 4.27 -11.84
C LEU A 11 8.94 4.10 -11.39
N ALA A 12 8.14 5.17 -11.45
CA ALA A 12 6.72 5.14 -11.10
C ALA A 12 5.92 4.21 -12.04
N ASP A 13 6.16 4.28 -13.35
CA ASP A 13 5.52 3.41 -14.34
C ASP A 13 5.83 1.92 -14.08
N ARG A 14 7.10 1.59 -13.83
CA ARG A 14 7.52 0.23 -13.47
C ARG A 14 6.87 -0.26 -12.18
N TYR A 15 6.71 0.60 -11.19
CA TYR A 15 5.99 0.27 -9.96
C TYR A 15 4.52 -0.05 -10.25
N CYS A 16 3.81 0.85 -10.93
CA CYS A 16 2.42 0.66 -11.32
C CYS A 16 2.20 -0.62 -12.14
N ALA A 17 3.12 -0.92 -13.08
CA ALA A 17 3.06 -2.13 -13.88
C ALA A 17 3.19 -3.44 -13.07
N ARG A 18 3.88 -3.40 -11.91
CA ARG A 18 4.03 -4.56 -11.02
C ARG A 18 2.80 -4.79 -10.11
N ILE A 19 2.20 -3.71 -9.61
CA ILE A 19 1.05 -3.78 -8.69
C ILE A 19 -0.31 -3.82 -9.42
N SER A 20 -0.34 -3.46 -10.69
CA SER A 20 -1.54 -3.57 -11.52
C SER A 20 -1.79 -5.02 -11.91
N SER A 21 -3.00 -5.51 -11.66
CA SER A 21 -3.45 -6.78 -12.21
C SER A 21 -3.63 -6.64 -13.72
N ARG A 22 -2.85 -7.39 -14.49
CA ARG A 22 -3.07 -7.54 -15.94
C ARG A 22 -3.70 -8.91 -16.19
N SER A 23 -4.46 -9.04 -17.28
CA SER A 23 -5.14 -10.28 -17.68
C SER A 23 -4.27 -11.55 -17.69
N TYR A 24 -2.94 -11.40 -17.75
CA TYR A 24 -1.97 -12.49 -17.82
C TYR A 24 -1.01 -12.60 -16.63
N ARG A 25 -1.11 -11.74 -15.61
CA ARG A 25 -0.19 -11.75 -14.46
C ARG A 25 -0.90 -11.36 -13.16
N LYS A 26 -0.74 -12.19 -12.13
CA LYS A 26 -1.15 -11.82 -10.76
C LYS A 26 -0.36 -10.59 -10.32
N ALA A 27 -1.06 -9.58 -9.83
CA ALA A 27 -0.44 -8.39 -9.26
C ALA A 27 0.49 -8.79 -8.10
N LEU A 28 1.68 -8.20 -8.07
CA LEU A 28 2.50 -8.29 -6.87
C LEU A 28 1.87 -7.45 -5.77
N LEU A 29 1.96 -7.91 -4.53
CA LEU A 29 1.61 -7.08 -3.38
C LEU A 29 2.53 -5.85 -3.36
N PRO A 30 2.03 -4.65 -2.99
CA PRO A 30 2.80 -3.40 -3.03
C PRO A 30 4.19 -3.48 -2.37
N ASN A 31 4.26 -4.08 -1.17
CA ASN A 31 5.51 -4.29 -0.44
C ASN A 31 6.50 -5.21 -1.20
N SER A 32 5.97 -6.23 -1.87
CA SER A 32 6.75 -7.19 -2.65
C SER A 32 7.24 -6.58 -3.95
N ALA A 33 6.43 -5.72 -4.59
CA ALA A 33 6.82 -4.96 -5.77
C ALA A 33 7.98 -4.00 -5.47
N LEU A 34 7.94 -3.27 -4.34
CA LEU A 34 9.04 -2.40 -3.91
C LEU A 34 10.32 -3.19 -3.60
N ARG A 35 10.19 -4.37 -2.97
CA ARG A 35 11.33 -5.26 -2.74
C ARG A 35 11.93 -5.78 -4.05
N ASP A 36 11.09 -6.20 -4.99
CA ASP A 36 11.54 -6.66 -6.32
C ASP A 36 12.24 -5.53 -7.08
N MET A 37 11.71 -4.31 -7.04
CA MET A 37 12.36 -3.12 -7.62
C MET A 37 13.77 -2.90 -7.07
N LEU A 38 13.94 -3.00 -5.75
CA LEU A 38 15.25 -2.86 -5.12
C LEU A 38 16.25 -3.92 -5.58
N VAL A 39 15.81 -5.12 -5.95
CA VAL A 39 16.69 -6.23 -6.37
C VAL A 39 16.98 -6.17 -7.85
N THR A 40 15.94 -5.96 -8.67
CA THR A 40 15.98 -6.18 -10.13
C THR A 40 16.38 -4.92 -10.92
N ASP A 41 16.12 -3.71 -10.40
CA ASP A 41 16.34 -2.46 -11.16
C ASP A 41 17.70 -1.77 -10.89
N LYS A 42 18.60 -2.39 -10.11
CA LYS A 42 19.88 -1.80 -9.68
C LYS A 42 20.82 -1.40 -10.82
N GLU A 43 20.76 -2.11 -11.95
CA GLU A 43 21.60 -1.87 -13.12
C GLU A 43 21.14 -0.68 -13.98
N HIS A 44 19.87 -0.28 -13.85
CA HIS A 44 19.25 0.74 -14.73
C HIS A 44 18.83 2.01 -14.00
N ILE A 45 18.61 1.93 -12.68
CA ILE A 45 18.14 3.04 -11.86
C ILE A 45 19.07 3.19 -10.66
N SER A 46 19.48 4.43 -10.38
CA SER A 46 20.29 4.74 -9.20
C SER A 46 19.59 4.22 -7.93
N PRO A 47 20.28 3.43 -7.09
CA PRO A 47 19.74 2.94 -5.82
C PRO A 47 19.20 4.07 -4.91
N MET A 48 19.80 5.25 -4.99
CA MET A 48 19.35 6.44 -4.25
C MET A 48 17.94 6.88 -4.67
N LEU A 49 17.62 6.80 -5.96
CA LEU A 49 16.30 7.18 -6.47
C LEU A 49 15.22 6.19 -5.99
N ILE A 50 15.53 4.89 -6.00
CA ILE A 50 14.63 3.85 -5.48
C ILE A 50 14.41 4.04 -3.98
N LYS A 51 15.47 4.36 -3.22
CA LYS A 51 15.37 4.65 -1.79
C LYS A 51 14.46 5.86 -1.51
N CYS A 52 14.66 6.98 -2.20
CA CYS A 52 13.80 8.15 -2.06
C CYS A 52 12.34 7.84 -2.44
N PHE A 53 12.12 7.02 -3.47
CA PHE A 53 10.78 6.59 -3.86
C PHE A 53 10.07 5.81 -2.74
N ILE A 54 10.78 4.90 -2.07
CA ILE A 54 10.27 4.15 -0.90
C ILE A 54 10.05 5.07 0.30
N GLU A 55 10.91 6.06 0.54
CA GLU A 55 10.72 7.04 1.62
C GLU A 55 9.48 7.92 1.42
N VAL A 56 9.15 8.23 0.17
CA VAL A 56 7.96 9.00 -0.20
C VAL A 56 6.70 8.15 -0.07
N LEU A 57 6.68 6.96 -0.69
CA LEU A 57 5.50 6.09 -0.71
C LEU A 57 5.27 5.34 0.61
N GLY A 58 6.33 5.03 1.34
CA GLY A 58 6.32 4.02 2.39
C GLY A 58 6.39 2.59 1.83
N VAL A 59 6.65 1.63 2.72
CA VAL A 59 6.64 0.19 2.39
C VAL A 59 5.21 -0.29 2.11
N TYR A 60 4.22 0.40 2.68
CA TYR A 60 2.80 0.14 2.51
C TYR A 60 2.11 1.40 2.00
N PRO A 61 2.00 1.58 0.67
CA PRO A 61 1.36 2.76 0.09
C PRO A 61 -0.15 2.80 0.36
N ALA A 62 -0.75 3.99 0.23
CA ALA A 62 -2.20 4.15 0.34
C ALA A 62 -2.95 3.22 -0.63
N GLY A 63 -4.07 2.66 -0.16
CA GLY A 63 -4.84 1.63 -0.87
C GLY A 63 -4.32 0.20 -0.68
N THR A 64 -3.22 -0.01 0.03
CA THR A 64 -2.75 -1.36 0.39
C THR A 64 -3.69 -1.99 1.43
N PHE A 65 -4.18 -3.20 1.16
CA PHE A 65 -4.96 -3.96 2.11
C PHE A 65 -4.06 -4.77 3.03
N VAL A 66 -4.36 -4.73 4.33
CA VAL A 66 -3.55 -5.37 5.36
C VAL A 66 -4.44 -6.07 6.38
N ARG A 67 -3.90 -7.14 6.98
CA ARG A 67 -4.42 -7.73 8.20
C ARG A 67 -3.55 -7.28 9.36
N LEU A 68 -4.19 -6.83 10.43
CA LEU A 68 -3.53 -6.37 11.64
C LEU A 68 -3.36 -7.52 12.64
N GLU A 69 -2.45 -7.38 13.60
CA GLU A 69 -2.19 -8.41 14.63
C GLU A 69 -3.42 -8.73 15.49
N ASN A 70 -4.28 -7.74 15.76
CA ASN A 70 -5.55 -7.96 16.44
C ASN A 70 -6.59 -8.75 15.61
N GLY A 71 -6.29 -9.10 14.37
CA GLY A 71 -7.15 -9.86 13.47
C GLY A 71 -8.06 -9.00 12.57
N GLU A 72 -8.05 -7.67 12.73
CA GLU A 72 -8.83 -6.78 11.88
C GLU A 72 -8.28 -6.73 10.45
N THR A 73 -9.17 -6.43 9.50
CA THR A 73 -8.77 -6.12 8.12
C THR A 73 -8.93 -4.63 7.87
N ALA A 74 -7.88 -4.02 7.32
CA ALA A 74 -7.78 -2.59 7.13
C ALA A 74 -7.19 -2.23 5.77
N VAL A 75 -7.39 -0.97 5.38
CA VAL A 75 -6.75 -0.37 4.21
C VAL A 75 -5.85 0.77 4.65
N VAL A 76 -4.66 0.87 4.06
CA VAL A 76 -3.76 2.00 4.30
C VAL A 76 -4.36 3.27 3.71
N THR A 77 -4.47 4.31 4.53
CA THR A 77 -5.03 5.60 4.11
C THR A 77 -3.98 6.69 4.01
N SER A 78 -2.94 6.64 4.85
CA SER A 78 -1.86 7.64 4.80
C SER A 78 -0.57 7.10 5.40
N LYS A 79 0.55 7.74 5.04
CA LYS A 79 1.85 7.49 5.63
C LYS A 79 1.84 7.92 7.11
N GLY A 80 2.47 7.13 7.97
CA GLY A 80 2.74 7.53 9.35
C GLY A 80 4.14 8.11 9.50
N GLU A 81 4.67 8.09 10.72
CA GLU A 81 6.00 8.65 11.02
C GLU A 81 7.13 7.83 10.38
N SER A 82 7.00 6.51 10.37
CA SER A 82 7.92 5.59 9.70
C SER A 82 7.34 5.05 8.39
N THR A 83 8.22 4.64 7.48
CA THR A 83 7.86 3.99 6.21
C THR A 83 7.14 2.65 6.40
N THR A 84 7.25 2.03 7.58
CA THR A 84 6.63 0.74 7.91
C THR A 84 5.40 0.85 8.80
N THR A 85 5.09 2.03 9.34
CA THR A 85 3.98 2.23 10.29
C THR A 85 2.95 3.23 9.74
N PRO A 86 2.21 2.90 8.67
CA PRO A 86 1.18 3.78 8.12
C PRO A 86 -0.03 3.92 9.05
N PHE A 87 -0.86 4.94 8.81
CA PHE A 87 -2.23 4.93 9.34
C PHE A 87 -3.15 4.13 8.43
N VAL A 88 -4.03 3.36 9.04
CA VAL A 88 -4.97 2.48 8.34
C VAL A 88 -6.39 2.73 8.82
N HIS A 89 -7.38 2.40 7.99
CA HIS A 89 -8.77 2.34 8.40
C HIS A 89 -9.24 0.89 8.37
N SER A 90 -9.60 0.38 9.55
CA SER A 90 -10.14 -0.97 9.69
C SER A 90 -11.60 -0.97 9.31
N TYR A 91 -11.99 -1.93 8.49
CA TYR A 91 -13.35 -2.05 7.96
C TYR A 91 -13.97 -3.43 8.18
N ILE A 92 -13.15 -4.42 8.56
CA ILE A 92 -13.62 -5.69 9.11
C ILE A 92 -13.02 -5.85 10.49
N GLY A 93 -13.88 -6.09 11.49
CA GLY A 93 -13.50 -6.37 12.87
C GLY A 93 -12.74 -7.69 13.02
N SER A 94 -12.15 -7.91 14.18
CA SER A 94 -11.40 -9.14 14.48
C SER A 94 -12.24 -10.42 14.44
N ARG A 95 -13.57 -10.30 14.50
CA ARG A 95 -14.52 -11.41 14.40
C ARG A 95 -15.07 -11.63 12.99
N GLY A 96 -14.60 -10.85 12.00
CA GLY A 96 -15.07 -10.94 10.62
C GLY A 96 -16.31 -10.12 10.29
N ASP A 97 -16.82 -9.35 11.24
CA ASP A 97 -17.94 -8.42 11.06
C ASP A 97 -17.53 -7.16 10.30
N VAL A 98 -18.38 -6.68 9.40
CA VAL A 98 -18.13 -5.42 8.67
C VAL A 98 -18.43 -4.25 9.59
N LEU A 99 -17.43 -3.38 9.79
CA LEU A 99 -17.59 -2.16 10.57
C LEU A 99 -18.42 -1.15 9.77
N ILE A 100 -19.47 -0.61 10.39
CA ILE A 100 -20.35 0.40 9.78
C ILE A 100 -19.54 1.64 9.43
N GLU A 101 -18.68 2.06 10.36
CA GLU A 101 -17.76 3.18 10.22
C GLU A 101 -16.31 2.66 10.27
N PRO A 102 -15.50 2.90 9.24
CA PRO A 102 -14.10 2.49 9.26
C PRO A 102 -13.34 3.17 10.39
N LEU A 103 -12.65 2.39 11.22
CA LEU A 103 -11.94 2.93 12.39
C LEU A 103 -10.48 3.17 12.06
N LYS A 104 -10.03 4.42 12.23
CA LYS A 104 -8.62 4.78 12.09
C LYS A 104 -7.78 4.04 13.14
N ARG A 105 -6.77 3.29 12.70
CA ARG A 105 -5.77 2.63 13.54
C ARG A 105 -4.38 3.13 13.21
N ASP A 106 -3.57 3.16 14.26
CA ASP A 106 -2.16 3.54 14.21
C ASP A 106 -1.32 2.28 14.31
N THR A 107 -0.64 1.92 13.23
CA THR A 107 0.13 0.67 13.13
C THR A 107 1.48 0.75 13.85
N SER A 108 1.87 1.91 14.39
CA SER A 108 3.01 2.00 15.32
C SER A 108 2.74 1.27 16.64
N LYS A 109 1.46 1.06 16.99
CA LYS A 109 1.05 0.31 18.17
C LYS A 109 1.06 -1.18 17.88
N ALA A 110 1.74 -1.97 18.71
CA ALA A 110 1.89 -3.42 18.51
C ALA A 110 0.56 -4.17 18.33
N HIS A 111 -0.51 -3.75 19.01
CA HIS A 111 -1.83 -4.37 18.85
C HIS A 111 -2.41 -4.20 17.43
N TYR A 112 -2.00 -3.15 16.72
CA TYR A 112 -2.45 -2.81 15.36
C TYR A 112 -1.31 -2.90 14.33
N SER A 113 -0.19 -3.54 14.66
CA SER A 113 0.89 -3.69 13.69
C SER A 113 0.43 -4.55 12.51
N ILE A 114 1.01 -4.30 11.34
CA ILE A 114 0.68 -5.03 10.12
C ILE A 114 1.25 -6.45 10.24
N ARG A 115 0.36 -7.43 10.29
CA ARG A 115 0.70 -8.86 10.29
C ARG A 115 1.04 -9.35 8.88
N GLU A 116 0.17 -9.02 7.92
CA GLU A 116 0.35 -9.41 6.52
C GLU A 116 -0.33 -8.43 5.57
N VAL A 117 0.18 -8.37 4.35
CA VAL A 117 -0.47 -7.67 3.23
C VAL A 117 -1.35 -8.68 2.51
N ILE A 118 -2.61 -8.31 2.25
CA ILE A 118 -3.58 -9.18 1.58
C ILE A 118 -3.90 -8.65 0.19
N SER A 119 -4.27 -9.53 -0.74
CA SER A 119 -4.67 -9.12 -2.09
C SER A 119 -6.10 -8.57 -2.08
N ALA A 120 -6.40 -7.66 -3.02
CA ALA A 120 -7.72 -7.00 -3.11
C ALA A 120 -8.89 -8.00 -3.29
N GLU A 121 -8.63 -9.13 -3.95
CA GLU A 121 -9.58 -10.25 -4.12
C GLU A 121 -9.97 -10.88 -2.76
N HIS A 122 -9.01 -11.02 -1.83
CA HIS A 122 -9.24 -11.58 -0.49
C HIS A 122 -9.66 -10.52 0.53
N ALA A 123 -9.53 -9.24 0.18
CA ALA A 123 -9.90 -8.12 1.04
C ALA A 123 -11.42 -7.97 1.20
N ASN A 124 -12.24 -8.73 0.43
CA ASN A 124 -13.71 -8.68 0.43
C ASN A 124 -14.24 -7.24 0.43
N PHE A 125 -13.56 -6.37 -0.32
CA PHE A 125 -13.67 -4.92 -0.19
C PHE A 125 -14.89 -4.40 -0.96
N ARG A 126 -16.00 -4.23 -0.26
CA ARG A 126 -17.18 -3.48 -0.72
C ARG A 126 -17.29 -2.12 -0.03
N LEU A 127 -16.19 -1.36 0.07
CA LEU A 127 -16.25 -0.03 0.67
C LEU A 127 -16.44 1.07 -0.35
N SER A 128 -17.30 2.01 0.02
CA SER A 128 -17.36 3.32 -0.62
C SER A 128 -16.06 4.07 -0.30
N MET A 129 -15.39 4.59 -1.34
CA MET A 129 -14.24 5.48 -1.21
C MET A 129 -14.54 6.66 -0.27
N GLN A 130 -15.78 7.16 -0.29
CA GLN A 130 -16.23 8.27 0.56
C GLN A 130 -16.13 7.94 2.05
N ARG A 131 -16.40 6.69 2.45
CA ARG A 131 -16.34 6.29 3.86
C ARG A 131 -14.93 6.22 4.42
N ILE A 132 -13.93 6.06 3.55
CA ILE A 132 -12.53 5.92 3.94
C ILE A 132 -11.77 7.24 3.78
N TRP A 133 -12.05 7.99 2.70
CA TRP A 133 -11.32 9.20 2.33
C TRP A 133 -12.17 10.49 2.34
N GLY A 134 -13.46 10.41 2.69
CA GLY A 134 -14.38 11.55 2.75
C GLY A 134 -15.00 11.93 1.41
N ASP A 135 -15.83 12.98 1.41
CA ASP A 135 -16.66 13.37 0.27
C ASP A 135 -15.87 13.77 -0.99
N THR A 136 -14.62 14.19 -0.84
CA THR A 136 -13.72 14.50 -1.96
C THR A 136 -13.30 13.26 -2.76
N ALA A 137 -13.57 12.06 -2.25
CA ALA A 137 -13.25 10.79 -2.91
C ALA A 137 -14.43 10.22 -3.75
N CYS A 138 -15.47 11.01 -3.99
CA CYS A 138 -16.53 10.65 -4.95
C CYS A 138 -16.05 10.94 -6.38
N LEU A 139 -15.74 9.89 -7.15
CA LEU A 139 -15.63 9.95 -8.61
C LEU A 139 -16.97 9.64 -9.25
#